data_AF-A0A2E7HKA5-F1
#
_entry.id   AF-A0A2E7HKA5-F1
#
_cell.length_a   1.000
_cell.length_b   1.000
_cell.length_c   1.000
_cell.angle_alpha   90.00
_cell.angle_beta   90.00
_cell.angle_gamma   90.00
#
_symmetry.space_group_name_H-M   'P 1'
#
loop_
_entity.id
_entity.type
_entity.pdbx_description
1 polymer ?
#
loop_
_entity_poly.entity_id
_entity_poly.type
_entity_poly.pdbx_seq_one_letter_code
_entity_poly.pdbx_strand_id
1 'polypeptide(L)' 'MGYVKSQAALGALYYSGTGVEQDMFRAYFWWTLASRRLDIEATQAREDIIYRLTPHEKDMADMLAAQFEPDR' A
#
# COMPACT_ATOMS: atom_id res chain seq x y z
N MET A 1 -7.32 15.33 -0.39
CA MET A 1 -5.89 15.24 -0.76
C MET A 1 -4.99 14.75 0.38
N GLY A 2 -5.27 15.06 1.66
CA GLY A 2 -4.45 14.57 2.78
C GLY A 2 -4.38 13.05 2.92
N TYR A 3 -5.51 12.35 2.76
CA TYR A 3 -5.60 10.90 2.94
C TYR A 3 -4.66 10.08 2.04
N VAL A 4 -4.39 10.52 0.79
CA VAL A 4 -3.55 9.78 -0.16
C VAL A 4 -2.10 9.77 0.29
N LYS A 5 -1.58 10.94 0.64
CA LYS A 5 -0.21 11.08 1.15
C LYS A 5 -0.03 10.32 2.47
N SER A 6 -1.04 10.32 3.33
CA SER A 6 -1.03 9.55 4.58
C SER A 6 -1.02 8.04 4.33
N GLN A 7 -1.79 7.55 3.36
CA GLN A 7 -1.77 6.14 2.93
C GLN A 7 -0.41 5.77 2.35
N ALA A 8 0.17 6.61 1.48
CA ALA A 8 1.50 6.37 0.93
C ALA A 8 2.59 6.35 2.01
N ALA A 9 2.54 7.29 2.96
CA ALA A 9 3.45 7.32 4.10
C ALA A 9 3.30 6.08 4.99
N LEU A 10 2.07 5.62 5.22
CA LEU A 10 1.82 4.41 5.99
C LEU A 10 2.39 3.17 5.31
N GLY A 11 2.28 3.09 3.98
CA GLY A 11 2.96 2.05 3.19
C GLY A 11 4.47 2.06 3.41
N ALA A 12 5.09 3.25 3.40
CA ALA A 12 6.52 3.40 3.65
C ALA A 12 6.94 3.02 5.09
N LEU A 13 6.09 3.27 6.09
CA LEU A 13 6.36 2.86 7.48
C LEU A 13 6.36 1.34 7.60
N TYR A 14 5.37 0.65 7.03
CA TYR A 14 5.34 -0.82 7.00
C TYR A 14 6.49 -1.42 6.16
N TYR A 15 6.89 -0.75 5.08
CA TYR A 15 8.02 -1.18 4.27
C TYR A 15 9.35 -1.10 5.04
N SER A 16 9.58 0.00 5.76
CA SER A 16 10.81 0.27 6.51
C SER A 16 10.83 -0.38 7.90
N GLY A 17 9.68 -0.74 8.46
CA GLY A 17 9.56 -1.17 9.85
C GLY A 17 9.80 -0.03 10.86
N THR A 18 9.55 1.22 10.46
CA THR A 18 9.78 2.37 11.34
C THR A 18 8.58 2.61 12.23
N GLY A 19 8.70 2.32 13.53
CA GLY A 19 7.62 2.48 14.50
C GLY A 19 6.48 1.46 14.38
N VAL A 20 6.58 0.54 13.41
CA VAL A 20 5.71 -0.63 13.21
C VAL A 20 6.56 -1.82 12.78
N GLU A 21 6.04 -3.04 12.88
CA GLU A 21 6.73 -4.22 12.34
C GLU A 21 6.78 -4.15 10.80
N GLN A 22 7.90 -4.59 10.23
CA GLN A 22 8.07 -4.63 8.78
C GLN A 22 7.08 -5.63 8.16
N ASP A 23 6.21 -5.15 7.28
CA ASP A 23 5.16 -5.95 6.66
C ASP A 23 4.98 -5.52 5.20
N MET A 24 5.51 -6.33 4.28
CA MET A 24 5.43 -6.06 2.85
C MET A 24 3.98 -6.12 2.33
N PHE A 25 3.14 -6.97 2.92
CA PHE A 25 1.75 -7.11 2.52
C PHE A 25 0.97 -5.84 2.87
N ARG A 26 1.13 -5.34 4.09
CA ARG A 26 0.53 -4.06 4.51
C ARG A 26 1.10 -2.89 3.72
N ALA A 27 2.40 -2.86 3.47
CA ALA A 27 3.02 -1.82 2.66
C ALA A 27 2.38 -1.74 1.26
N TYR A 28 2.26 -2.89 0.59
CA TYR A 28 1.62 -3.01 -0.72
C TYR A 28 0.16 -2.58 -0.67
N PHE A 29 -0.62 -3.05 0.31
CA PHE A 29 -2.02 -2.66 0.49
C PHE A 29 -2.21 -1.13 0.58
N TRP A 30 -1.42 -0.45 1.42
CA TRP A 30 -1.54 1.00 1.59
C TRP A 30 -1.12 1.77 0.34
N TRP A 31 -0.10 1.28 -0.38
CA TRP A 31 0.29 1.85 -1.67
C TRP A 31 -0.72 1.59 -2.78
N THR A 32 -1.39 0.42 -2.82
CA THR A 32 -2.52 0.15 -3.73
C THR A 32 -3.66 1.15 -3.51
N LEU A 33 -3.95 1.50 -2.25
CA LEU A 33 -4.98 2.49 -1.94
C LEU A 33 -4.61 3.89 -2.43
N ALA A 34 -3.38 4.30 -2.20
CA ALA A 34 -2.90 5.60 -2.65
C ALA A 34 -2.80 5.69 -4.19
N SER A 35 -2.35 4.62 -4.87
CA SER A 35 -2.18 4.59 -6.33
C SER A 35 -3.50 4.79 -7.08
N ARG A 36 -4.64 4.37 -6.50
CA ARG A 36 -5.99 4.59 -7.08
C ARG A 36 -6.37 6.05 -7.26
N ARG A 37 -5.72 6.95 -6.52
CA ARG A 37 -5.92 8.39 -6.63
C ARG A 37 -4.82 9.06 -7.46
N LEU A 38 -4.20 8.29 -8.36
CA LEU A 38 -3.15 8.71 -9.29
C LEU A 38 -1.86 9.18 -8.58
N ASP A 39 -1.58 8.62 -7.40
CA ASP A 39 -0.32 8.84 -6.71
C ASP A 39 0.80 8.01 -7.37
N ILE A 40 1.70 8.71 -8.07
CA ILE A 40 2.78 8.10 -8.84
C ILE A 40 3.81 7.46 -7.90
N GLU A 41 4.09 8.08 -6.76
CA GLU A 41 5.05 7.57 -5.77
C GLU A 41 4.56 6.25 -5.17
N ALA A 42 3.29 6.19 -4.77
CA ALA A 42 2.69 4.95 -4.30
C ALA A 42 2.63 3.88 -5.38
N THR A 43 2.40 4.25 -6.64
CA THR A 43 2.40 3.30 -7.76
C THR A 43 3.78 2.66 -7.94
N GLN A 44 4.84 3.47 -7.93
CA GLN A 44 6.23 2.99 -8.04
C GLN A 44 6.62 2.14 -6.83
N ALA A 45 6.34 2.62 -5.62
CA ALA A 45 6.67 1.89 -4.40
C ALA A 45 5.97 0.53 -4.31
N ARG A 46 4.72 0.44 -4.81
CA ARG A 46 4.02 -0.84 -4.97
C ARG A 46 4.77 -1.78 -5.92
N GLU A 47 5.22 -1.27 -7.07
CA GLU A 47 5.93 -2.02 -8.10
C GLU A 47 7.30 -2.53 -7.63
N ASP A 48 7.99 -1.76 -6.79
CA ASP A 48 9.31 -2.14 -6.26
C ASP A 48 9.26 -3.37 -5.34
N ILE A 49 8.12 -3.59 -4.67
CA ILE A 49 7.98 -4.66 -3.68
C ILE A 49 7.21 -5.88 -4.18
N ILE A 50 6.74 -5.89 -5.43
CA ILE A 50 5.90 -7.01 -5.95
C ILE A 50 6.62 -8.36 -5.95
N TYR A 51 7.96 -8.31 -6.03
CA TYR A 51 8.83 -9.49 -6.02
C TYR A 51 8.99 -10.08 -4.61
N ARG A 52 8.66 -9.30 -3.57
CA ARG A 52 8.68 -9.75 -2.17
C ARG A 52 7.37 -10.39 -1.72
N LEU A 53 6.35 -10.38 -2.59
CA LEU A 53 5.01 -10.87 -2.31
C LEU A 53 4.65 -12.02 -3.24
N THR A 54 3.97 -13.00 -2.67
CA THR A 54 3.36 -14.09 -3.45
C THR A 54 2.18 -13.56 -4.29
N PRO A 55 1.82 -14.23 -5.40
CA PRO A 55 0.62 -13.88 -6.17
C PRO A 55 -0.64 -13.79 -5.31
N HIS A 56 -0.82 -14.74 -4.40
CA HIS A 56 -1.96 -14.77 -3.47
C HIS A 56 -2.00 -13.55 -2.56
N GLU A 57 -0.87 -13.13 -2.01
CA GLU A 57 -0.78 -11.92 -1.18
C GLU A 57 -1.11 -10.65 -1.98
N LYS A 58 -0.67 -10.56 -3.23
CA LYS A 58 -1.00 -9.43 -4.12
C LYS A 58 -2.49 -9.37 -4.39
N ASP A 59 -3.08 -10.50 -4.80
CA ASP A 59 -4.51 -10.59 -5.07
C ASP A 59 -5.34 -10.24 -3.84
N MET A 60 -4.97 -10.77 -2.66
CA MET A 60 -5.65 -10.43 -1.41
C MET A 60 -5.53 -8.95 -1.07
N ALA A 61 -4.34 -8.36 -1.19
CA ALA A 61 -4.15 -6.94 -0.89
C ALA A 61 -4.93 -6.04 -1.86
N ASP A 62 -4.99 -6.38 -3.15
CA ASP A 62 -5.75 -5.64 -4.15
C ASP A 62 -7.27 -5.76 -3.91
N MET A 63 -7.74 -6.95 -3.52
CA MET A 63 -9.14 -7.18 -3.11
C MET A 63 -9.51 -6.41 -1.83
N LEU A 64 -8.62 -6.39 -0.83
CA LEU A 64 -8.85 -5.63 0.40
C LEU A 64 -8.87 -4.13 0.11
N ALA A 65 -7.93 -3.65 -0.69
CA ALA A 65 -7.92 -2.25 -1.11
C ALA A 65 -9.19 -1.91 -1.89
N ALA A 66 -9.76 -2.85 -2.67
CA ALA A 66 -11.01 -2.68 -3.43
C ALA A 66 -12.20 -2.41 -2.53
N GLN A 67 -12.26 -3.11 -1.40
CA GLN A 67 -13.35 -3.02 -0.44
C GLN A 67 -13.16 -1.92 0.59
N PHE A 68 -11.94 -1.42 0.75
CA PHE A 68 -11.65 -0.37 1.72
C PHE A 68 -12.18 0.98 1.21
N GLU A 69 -13.30 1.40 1.79
CA GLU A 69 -13.85 2.75 1.65
C GLU A 69 -13.31 3.62 2.80
N PRO A 70 -12.32 4.50 2.57
CA PRO A 70 -11.97 5.51 3.56
C PRO A 70 -13.17 6.45 3.68
N ASP A 71 -13.80 6.48 4.87
CA ASP A 71 -14.98 7.26 5.25
C ASP A 71 -15.25 8.48 4.33
N ARG A 72 -16.46 8.53 3.76
CA ARG A 72 -16.96 9.57 2.85
C ARG A 72 -16.93 10.96 3.46
#